data_AF-A0A167XC26-F1
#
_entry.id   AF-A0A167XC26-F1
#
_cell.length_a   1.000
_cell.length_b   1.000
_cell.length_c   1.000
_cell.angle_alpha   90.00
_cell.angle_beta   90.00
_cell.angle_gamma   90.00
#
_symmetry.space_group_name_H-M   'P 1'
#
loop_
_entity.id
_entity.type
_entity.pdbx_description
1 polymer ?
#
loop_
_entity_poly.entity_id
_entity_poly.type
_entity_poly.pdbx_seq_one_letter_code
_entity_poly.pdbx_strand_id
1 'polypeptide(L)'
;MCQAERRPCVIYSLVGTREAEIELQQCLLCPPNRCCFVGPETRELGLFNYNNHIPCTHNLLNECTSTFTSSKTPFVAWVATISQRYTNYNSEKSFLTEKMFRSVWFLYARLQDLDSEMLCPVCGPIPEDTIWDGITLVFSQKHLLPSLCPPTISNEHLLQRDNV
;
A
#
# COMPACT_ATOMS: atom_id res chain seq x y z
N MET A 1 -34.10 -0.93 -11.80
CA MET A 1 -33.18 -1.76 -11.00
C MET A 1 -32.06 -2.20 -11.92
N CYS A 2 -30.80 -1.94 -11.57
CA CYS A 2 -29.67 -2.48 -12.33
C CYS A 2 -29.53 -3.97 -12.06
N GLN A 3 -29.35 -4.78 -13.11
CA GLN A 3 -29.01 -6.19 -12.94
C GLN A 3 -27.60 -6.30 -12.38
N ALA A 4 -27.44 -7.13 -11.34
CA ALA A 4 -26.14 -7.51 -10.83
C ALA A 4 -25.56 -8.61 -11.74
N GLU A 5 -24.30 -8.46 -12.13
CA GLU A 5 -23.55 -9.42 -12.94
C GLU A 5 -22.47 -10.08 -12.07
N ARG A 6 -22.34 -11.41 -12.15
CA ARG A 6 -21.25 -12.14 -11.48
C ARG A 6 -20.02 -12.14 -12.36
N ARG A 7 -18.87 -11.76 -11.78
CA ARG A 7 -17.58 -11.79 -12.46
C ARG A 7 -16.53 -12.55 -11.66
N PRO A 8 -15.59 -13.22 -12.32
CA PRO A 8 -14.49 -13.89 -11.63
C PRO A 8 -13.52 -12.85 -11.02
N CYS A 9 -13.03 -13.16 -9.83
CA CYS A 9 -12.01 -12.38 -9.13
C CYS A 9 -11.01 -13.31 -8.41
N VAL A 10 -9.87 -12.75 -8.01
CA VAL A 10 -8.80 -13.51 -7.34
C VAL A 10 -8.52 -12.89 -5.98
N ILE A 11 -8.82 -13.65 -4.92
CA ILE A 11 -8.59 -13.23 -3.54
C ILE A 11 -7.15 -13.54 -3.14
N TYR A 12 -6.41 -12.53 -2.73
CA TYR A 12 -5.04 -12.65 -2.23
C TYR A 12 -5.01 -12.77 -0.70
N SER A 13 -4.39 -13.83 -0.20
CA SER A 13 -4.24 -14.13 1.24
C SER A 13 -2.77 -14.26 1.65
N LEU A 14 -2.49 -14.56 2.92
CA LEU A 14 -1.11 -14.79 3.36
C LEU A 14 -0.48 -16.07 2.79
N VAL A 15 -1.27 -17.07 2.44
CA VAL A 15 -0.78 -18.41 2.06
C VAL A 15 -0.90 -18.70 0.57
N GLY A 16 -1.64 -17.89 -0.17
CA GLY A 16 -1.88 -18.12 -1.59
C GLY A 16 -3.10 -17.36 -2.12
N THR A 17 -3.44 -17.63 -3.38
CA THR A 17 -4.64 -17.10 -4.01
C THR A 17 -5.84 -18.05 -3.89
N ARG A 18 -7.05 -17.49 -3.91
CA ARG A 18 -8.30 -18.24 -4.08
C ARG A 18 -9.13 -17.62 -5.18
N GLU A 19 -9.63 -18.44 -6.09
CA GLU A 19 -10.60 -17.99 -7.09
C GLU A 19 -11.98 -17.83 -6.45
N ALA A 20 -12.67 -16.76 -6.83
CA ALA A 20 -14.01 -16.45 -6.34
C ALA A 20 -14.82 -15.70 -7.40
N GLU A 21 -16.10 -15.51 -7.13
CA GLU A 21 -16.97 -14.63 -7.91
C GLU A 21 -17.37 -13.42 -7.07
N ILE A 22 -17.53 -12.28 -7.74
CA ILE A 22 -17.99 -11.03 -7.14
C ILE A 22 -19.22 -10.52 -7.90
N GLU A 23 -20.22 -10.05 -7.15
CA GLU A 23 -21.44 -9.47 -7.72
C GLU A 23 -21.24 -7.98 -7.98
N LEU A 24 -21.35 -7.56 -9.24
CA LEU A 24 -21.08 -6.20 -9.67
C LEU A 24 -22.32 -5.54 -10.25
N GLN A 25 -22.50 -4.25 -9.98
CA GLN A 25 -23.55 -3.44 -10.56
C GLN A 25 -22.96 -2.38 -11.49
N GLN A 26 -23.56 -2.17 -12.65
CA GLN A 26 -23.12 -1.10 -13.55
C GLN A 26 -23.39 0.26 -12.90
N CYS A 27 -22.38 1.14 -12.88
CA CYS A 27 -22.54 2.48 -12.36
C CYS A 27 -23.45 3.31 -13.29
N LEU A 28 -24.57 3.81 -12.76
CA LEU A 28 -25.52 4.64 -13.50
C LEU A 28 -25.03 6.06 -13.79
N LEU A 29 -24.03 6.54 -13.04
CA LEU A 29 -23.48 7.89 -13.18
C LEU A 29 -22.35 7.96 -14.20
N CYS A 30 -21.68 6.85 -14.47
CA CYS A 30 -20.56 6.81 -15.39
C CYS A 30 -21.04 6.57 -16.83
N PRO A 31 -20.37 7.15 -17.85
CA PRO A 31 -20.65 6.83 -19.24
C PRO A 31 -20.53 5.31 -19.47
N PRO A 32 -21.48 4.66 -20.18
CA PRO A 32 -21.48 3.21 -20.39
C PRO A 32 -20.17 2.69 -20.99
N ASN A 33 -19.53 3.49 -21.85
CA ASN A 33 -18.27 3.17 -22.51
C ASN A 33 -17.08 3.03 -21.55
N ARG A 34 -17.19 3.53 -20.31
CA ARG A 34 -16.12 3.42 -19.30
C ARG A 34 -16.18 2.12 -18.51
N CYS A 35 -17.25 1.32 -18.66
CA CYS A 35 -17.42 0.03 -17.99
C CYS A 35 -17.11 0.10 -16.48
N CYS A 36 -17.57 1.14 -15.81
CA CYS A 36 -17.36 1.31 -14.37
C CYS A 36 -18.38 0.47 -13.60
N PHE A 37 -17.89 -0.35 -12.67
CA PHE A 37 -18.70 -1.23 -11.85
C PHE A 37 -18.60 -0.86 -10.37
N VAL A 38 -19.75 -0.87 -9.70
CA VAL A 38 -19.86 -0.78 -8.26
C VAL A 38 -19.80 -2.21 -7.72
N GLY A 39 -18.78 -2.50 -6.92
CA GLY A 39 -18.65 -3.77 -6.22
C GLY A 39 -19.32 -3.74 -4.84
N PRO A 40 -19.45 -4.91 -4.21
CA PRO A 40 -19.99 -5.02 -2.86
C PRO A 40 -18.99 -4.48 -1.84
N GLU A 41 -19.52 -4.05 -0.69
CA GLU A 41 -18.70 -3.81 0.50
C GLU A 41 -18.28 -5.16 1.09
N THR A 42 -16.99 -5.39 1.26
CA THR A 42 -16.44 -6.70 1.64
C THR A 42 -15.81 -6.73 3.03
N ARG A 43 -15.93 -5.63 3.79
CA ARG A 43 -15.36 -5.48 5.13
C ARG A 43 -15.75 -6.60 6.11
N GLU A 44 -17.03 -6.98 6.13
CA GLU A 44 -17.54 -8.03 7.04
C GLU A 44 -16.96 -9.41 6.73
N LEU A 45 -16.52 -9.64 5.50
CA LEU A 45 -15.84 -10.86 5.06
C LEU A 45 -14.34 -10.84 5.36
N GLY A 46 -13.83 -9.75 5.95
CA GLY A 46 -12.39 -9.56 6.17
C GLY A 46 -11.62 -9.36 4.87
N LEU A 47 -12.25 -8.80 3.85
CA LEU A 47 -11.66 -8.55 2.54
C LEU A 47 -11.66 -7.05 2.23
N PHE A 48 -10.57 -6.57 1.68
CA PHE A 48 -10.42 -5.25 1.10
C PHE A 48 -10.54 -5.36 -0.43
N ASN A 49 -11.53 -4.70 -1.00
CA ASN A 49 -11.78 -4.66 -2.43
C ASN A 49 -11.01 -3.52 -3.10
N TYR A 50 -9.88 -3.81 -3.75
CA TYR A 50 -9.06 -2.80 -4.43
C TYR A 50 -9.71 -2.27 -5.72
N ASN A 51 -10.20 -3.15 -6.58
CA ASN A 51 -10.70 -2.80 -7.92
C ASN A 51 -11.70 -3.81 -8.51
N ASN A 52 -12.44 -4.53 -7.66
CA ASN A 52 -13.35 -5.64 -7.99
C ASN A 52 -12.70 -6.92 -8.53
N HIS A 53 -11.45 -6.87 -9.00
CA HIS A 53 -10.73 -8.06 -9.50
C HIS A 53 -9.67 -8.58 -8.53
N ILE A 54 -9.12 -7.68 -7.70
CA ILE A 54 -8.06 -7.97 -6.74
C ILE A 54 -8.56 -7.72 -5.30
N PRO A 55 -9.44 -8.57 -4.74
CA PRO A 55 -9.68 -8.54 -3.31
C PRO A 55 -8.45 -9.04 -2.54
N CYS A 56 -8.10 -8.36 -1.45
CA CYS A 56 -7.03 -8.77 -0.54
C CYS A 56 -7.59 -9.01 0.85
N THR A 57 -7.17 -10.08 1.53
CA THR A 57 -7.59 -10.30 2.93
C THR A 57 -7.04 -9.22 3.85
N HIS A 58 -7.82 -8.79 4.84
CA HIS A 58 -7.35 -7.89 5.89
C HIS A 58 -6.15 -8.49 6.62
N ASN A 59 -6.14 -9.80 6.84
CA ASN A 59 -5.02 -10.49 7.47
C ASN A 59 -3.70 -10.29 6.69
N LEU A 60 -3.72 -10.37 5.36
CA LEU A 60 -2.55 -10.09 4.51
C LEU A 60 -2.04 -8.65 4.68
N LEU A 61 -2.96 -7.69 4.76
CA LEU A 61 -2.63 -6.27 4.82
C LEU A 61 -2.17 -5.86 6.24
N ASN A 62 -2.81 -6.40 7.27
CA ASN A 62 -2.47 -6.18 8.68
C ASN A 62 -1.11 -6.79 9.03
N GLU A 63 -0.78 -7.96 8.50
CA GLU A 63 0.53 -8.57 8.69
C GLU A 63 1.64 -7.71 8.04
N CYS A 64 1.37 -7.13 6.86
CA CYS A 64 2.29 -6.17 6.26
C CYS A 64 2.48 -4.94 7.15
N THR A 65 1.40 -4.37 7.70
CA THR A 65 1.48 -3.23 8.62
C THR A 65 2.24 -3.60 9.90
N SER A 66 2.01 -4.80 10.43
CA SER A 66 2.69 -5.31 11.63
C SER A 66 4.19 -5.46 11.39
N THR A 67 4.60 -6.12 10.30
CA THR A 67 6.02 -6.28 9.95
C THR A 67 6.69 -4.96 9.55
N PHE A 68 5.94 -4.05 8.94
CA PHE A 68 6.40 -2.70 8.65
C PHE A 68 6.69 -1.92 9.95
N THR A 69 5.80 -2.00 10.95
CA THR A 69 5.98 -1.27 12.21
C THR A 69 6.97 -1.95 13.16
N SER A 70 6.98 -3.28 13.23
CA SER A 70 7.83 -4.04 14.17
C SER A 70 9.25 -4.22 13.70
N SER A 71 9.46 -4.50 12.41
CA SER A 71 10.77 -4.83 11.83
C SER A 71 11.19 -3.89 10.71
N LYS A 72 10.47 -2.77 10.49
CA LYS A 72 10.77 -1.77 9.46
C LYS A 72 10.97 -2.40 8.08
N THR A 73 10.22 -3.46 7.80
CA THR A 73 10.42 -4.25 6.58
C THR A 73 9.91 -3.46 5.37
N PRO A 74 10.76 -3.19 4.35
CA PRO A 74 10.33 -2.47 3.16
C PRO A 74 9.41 -3.33 2.29
N PHE A 75 8.56 -2.69 1.47
CA PHE A 75 7.63 -3.39 0.57
C PHE A 75 8.31 -4.41 -0.33
N VAL A 76 9.51 -4.12 -0.85
CA VAL A 76 10.28 -5.05 -1.71
C VAL A 76 10.59 -6.35 -0.96
N ALA A 77 11.08 -6.25 0.28
CA ALA A 77 11.41 -7.42 1.09
C ALA A 77 10.15 -8.18 1.53
N TRP A 78 9.09 -7.45 1.88
CA TRP A 78 7.80 -8.03 2.23
C TRP A 78 7.19 -8.83 1.07
N VAL A 79 7.12 -8.23 -0.12
CA VAL A 79 6.59 -8.86 -1.34
C VAL A 79 7.44 -10.07 -1.74
N ALA A 80 8.76 -9.99 -1.64
CA ALA A 80 9.64 -11.15 -1.88
C ALA A 80 9.35 -12.30 -0.90
N THR A 81 9.17 -11.99 0.38
CA THR A 81 8.86 -12.97 1.43
C THR A 81 7.53 -13.67 1.16
N ILE A 82 6.47 -12.92 0.83
CA ILE A 82 5.17 -13.50 0.50
C ILE A 82 5.19 -14.26 -0.82
N SER A 83 5.95 -13.79 -1.81
CA SER A 83 6.11 -14.53 -3.08
C SER A 83 6.77 -15.88 -2.86
N GLN A 84 7.82 -15.94 -2.04
CA GLN A 84 8.45 -17.21 -1.66
C GLN A 84 7.49 -18.09 -0.87
N ARG A 85 6.71 -17.50 0.04
CA ARG A 85 5.66 -18.23 0.78
C ARG A 85 4.64 -18.86 -0.17
N TYR A 86 4.17 -18.14 -1.18
CA TYR A 86 3.26 -18.67 -2.20
C TYR A 86 3.85 -19.87 -2.94
N THR A 87 5.14 -19.83 -3.27
CA THR A 87 5.85 -20.99 -3.84
C THR A 87 5.86 -22.18 -2.88
N ASN A 88 6.16 -21.95 -1.59
CA ASN A 88 6.22 -23.02 -0.59
C ASN A 88 4.84 -23.68 -0.35
N TYR A 89 3.76 -22.92 -0.46
CA TYR A 89 2.39 -23.42 -0.33
C TYR A 89 1.78 -23.93 -1.65
N ASN A 90 2.55 -23.96 -2.74
CA ASN A 90 2.08 -24.34 -4.08
C ASN A 90 0.82 -23.54 -4.51
N SER A 91 0.83 -22.23 -4.26
CA SER A 91 -0.24 -21.33 -4.73
C SER A 91 -0.33 -21.38 -6.25
N GLU A 92 -1.56 -21.47 -6.77
CA GLU A 92 -1.83 -21.54 -8.21
C GLU A 92 -1.33 -20.30 -8.96
N LYS A 93 -1.52 -19.11 -8.37
CA LYS A 93 -1.08 -17.84 -8.93
C LYS A 93 0.06 -17.25 -8.11
N SER A 94 0.93 -16.51 -8.79
CA SER A 94 1.98 -15.73 -8.14
C SER A 94 1.39 -14.58 -7.33
N PHE A 95 2.17 -14.12 -6.35
CA PHE A 95 1.79 -12.93 -5.58
C PHE A 95 1.85 -11.66 -6.45
N LEU A 96 1.21 -10.60 -5.96
CA LEU A 96 1.18 -9.29 -6.61
C LEU A 96 2.59 -8.73 -6.79
N THR A 97 2.78 -7.94 -7.86
CA THR A 97 4.00 -7.15 -8.02
C THR A 97 4.12 -6.11 -6.90
N GLU A 98 5.35 -5.71 -6.56
CA GLU A 98 5.59 -4.74 -5.49
C GLU A 98 4.84 -3.42 -5.72
N LYS A 99 4.83 -2.91 -6.96
CA LYS A 99 4.07 -1.72 -7.34
C LYS A 99 2.57 -1.88 -7.06
N MET A 100 1.98 -3.01 -7.44
CA MET A 100 0.56 -3.28 -7.24
C MET A 100 0.23 -3.42 -5.76
N PHE A 101 1.01 -4.22 -5.04
CA PHE A 101 0.81 -4.43 -3.61
C PHE A 101 0.92 -3.12 -2.81
N ARG A 102 1.90 -2.28 -3.14
CA ARG A 102 2.07 -0.97 -2.52
C ARG A 102 0.84 -0.08 -2.72
N SER A 103 0.27 -0.03 -3.92
CA SER A 103 -0.97 0.71 -4.17
C SER A 103 -2.15 0.17 -3.37
N VAL A 104 -2.31 -1.16 -3.30
CA VAL A 104 -3.36 -1.81 -2.50
C VAL A 104 -3.20 -1.45 -1.03
N TRP A 105 -1.99 -1.57 -0.49
CA TRP A 105 -1.72 -1.32 0.93
C TRP A 105 -1.96 0.14 1.30
N PHE A 106 -1.52 1.11 0.49
CA PHE A 106 -1.77 2.52 0.79
C PHE A 106 -3.25 2.89 0.78
N LEU A 107 -4.06 2.31 -0.12
CA LEU A 107 -5.51 2.52 -0.09
C LEU A 107 -6.15 1.90 1.15
N TYR A 108 -5.67 0.72 1.57
CA TYR A 108 -6.12 0.10 2.81
C TYR A 108 -5.74 0.91 4.05
N ALA A 109 -4.49 1.40 4.12
CA ALA A 109 -3.99 2.20 5.22
C ALA A 109 -4.81 3.48 5.41
N ARG A 110 -5.22 4.13 4.32
CA ARG A 110 -6.13 5.29 4.35
C ARG A 110 -7.49 4.96 4.97
N LEU A 111 -8.01 3.74 4.77
CA LEU A 111 -9.28 3.32 5.39
C LEU A 111 -9.14 2.98 6.87
N GLN A 112 -7.96 2.56 7.30
CA GLN A 112 -7.67 2.27 8.71
C GLN A 112 -7.38 3.54 9.52
N ASP A 113 -7.43 4.72 8.90
CA ASP A 113 -7.06 6.00 9.50
C ASP A 113 -5.67 5.93 10.18
N LEU A 114 -4.72 5.23 9.55
CA LEU A 114 -3.33 5.22 10.03
C LEU A 114 -2.64 6.60 9.88
N ASP A 115 -3.30 7.55 9.23
CA ASP A 115 -2.96 8.99 9.22
C ASP A 115 -3.44 9.73 10.48
N SER A 116 -4.18 9.05 11.38
CA SER A 116 -4.70 9.64 12.61
C SER A 116 -3.55 10.06 13.54
N GLU A 117 -3.34 11.37 13.61
CA GLU A 117 -2.63 12.10 14.65
C GLU A 117 -1.26 11.53 15.03
N MET A 118 -0.39 11.29 14.06
CA MET A 118 1.05 11.18 14.35
C MET A 118 1.65 12.57 14.73
N LEU A 119 0.96 13.31 15.59
CA LEU A 119 1.39 14.56 16.17
C LEU A 119 2.65 14.31 17.00
N CYS A 120 3.73 15.01 16.64
CA CYS A 120 4.88 15.07 17.51
C CYS A 120 4.46 15.77 18.81
N PRO A 121 4.59 15.13 20.00
CA PRO A 121 4.17 15.75 21.27
C PRO A 121 5.00 16.98 21.64
N VAL A 122 6.12 17.21 20.94
CA VAL A 122 7.01 18.36 21.11
C VAL A 122 6.78 19.42 20.04
N CYS A 123 6.45 19.02 18.81
CA CYS A 123 6.56 19.85 17.62
C CYS A 123 5.26 20.03 16.82
N GLY A 124 4.14 19.44 17.26
CA GLY A 124 2.83 19.64 16.66
C GLY A 124 2.61 18.80 15.38
N PRO A 125 1.68 19.22 14.49
CA PRO A 125 1.29 18.43 13.32
C PRO A 125 2.44 18.15 12.36
N ILE A 126 2.39 16.96 11.76
CA ILE A 126 3.38 16.49 10.79
C ILE A 126 3.38 17.41 9.57
N PRO A 127 4.55 17.73 8.97
CA PRO A 127 4.60 18.27 7.61
C PRO A 127 3.85 17.36 6.62
N GLU A 128 3.38 17.89 5.49
CA GLU A 128 2.66 17.10 4.45
C GLU A 128 3.41 15.81 4.02
N ASP A 129 4.73 15.76 4.22
CA ASP A 129 5.58 14.61 3.94
C ASP A 129 5.95 13.84 5.22
N THR A 130 5.35 12.65 5.38
CA THR A 130 5.77 11.71 6.43
C THR A 130 6.99 10.91 5.97
N ILE A 131 8.17 11.23 6.51
CA ILE A 131 9.39 10.45 6.31
C ILE A 131 9.43 9.34 7.36
N TRP A 132 9.27 8.09 6.92
CA TRP A 132 9.41 6.92 7.78
C TRP A 132 10.89 6.53 7.86
N ASP A 133 11.52 6.82 9.00
CA ASP A 133 12.94 6.58 9.22
C ASP A 133 13.23 5.07 9.30
N GLY A 134 13.64 4.52 8.16
CA GLY A 134 13.85 3.08 7.92
C GLY A 134 13.86 2.69 6.44
N ILE A 135 13.39 3.55 5.54
CA ILE A 135 13.49 3.32 4.09
C ILE A 135 14.37 4.41 3.47
N THR A 136 15.56 4.02 3.01
CA THR A 136 16.34 4.86 2.11
C THR A 136 15.59 4.97 0.78
N LEU A 137 14.84 6.05 0.58
CA LEU A 137 14.30 6.39 -0.72
C LEU A 137 15.47 6.81 -1.62
N VAL A 138 15.84 5.94 -2.57
CA VAL A 138 16.81 6.28 -3.60
C VAL A 138 16.08 7.12 -4.66
N PHE A 139 16.25 8.43 -4.61
CA PHE A 139 15.78 9.31 -5.68
C PHE A 139 16.64 9.10 -6.93
N SER A 140 16.00 9.08 -8.10
CA SER A 140 16.74 9.17 -9.38
C SER A 140 17.54 10.47 -9.38
N GLN A 141 18.80 10.41 -9.85
CA GLN A 141 19.69 11.58 -9.94
C GLN A 141 19.06 12.76 -10.69
N LYS A 142 18.07 12.50 -11.55
CA LYS A 142 17.29 13.48 -12.31
C LYS A 142 16.38 14.37 -11.45
N HIS A 143 16.07 13.95 -10.22
CA HIS A 143 15.23 14.69 -9.27
C HIS A 143 16.06 15.36 -8.16
N LEU A 144 17.40 15.26 -8.21
CA LEU A 144 18.26 16.02 -7.31
C LEU A 144 18.32 17.46 -7.78
N LEU A 145 17.81 18.38 -6.95
CA LEU A 145 18.08 19.80 -7.12
C LEU A 145 19.59 20.05 -6.94
N PRO A 146 20.21 20.97 -7.71
CA PRO A 146 21.63 21.33 -7.53
C PRO A 146 21.96 21.83 -6.12
N SER A 147 20.95 22.27 -5.37
CA SER A 147 21.06 22.75 -4.00
C SER A 147 21.10 21.64 -2.94
N LEU A 148 20.80 20.39 -3.30
CA LEU A 148 20.87 19.27 -2.36
C LEU A 148 22.33 18.81 -2.22
N CYS A 149 22.98 19.26 -1.16
CA CYS A 149 24.28 18.76 -0.76
C CYS A 149 24.14 17.63 0.27
N PRO A 150 24.99 16.59 0.22
CA PRO A 150 25.05 15.61 1.30
C PRO A 150 25.35 16.30 2.64
N PRO A 151 24.72 15.89 3.74
CA PRO A 151 25.00 16.44 5.07
C PRO A 151 26.44 16.13 5.56
N THR A 152 27.19 15.32 4.81
CA THR A 152 28.61 15.04 5.01
C THR A 152 29.54 16.05 4.34
N ILE A 153 29.02 16.99 3.54
CA ILE A 153 29.82 18.05 2.90
C ILE A 153 29.52 19.38 3.60
N SER A 154 30.52 19.92 4.30
CA SER A 154 30.44 21.23 4.94
C SER A 154 30.18 22.32 3.89
N ASN A 155 29.06 23.02 4.02
CA ASN A 155 28.71 24.21 3.23
C ASN A 155 28.42 25.38 4.18
N GLU A 156 28.70 26.60 3.75
CA GLU A 156 28.54 27.86 4.50
C GLU A 156 27.09 28.14 4.93
N HIS A 157 26.12 27.48 4.30
CA HIS A 157 24.69 27.57 4.62
C HIS A 157 24.19 26.53 5.65
N LEU A 158 25.05 25.63 6.13
CA LEU A 158 24.66 24.70 7.19
C LEU A 158 24.56 25.44 8.52
N LEU A 159 23.49 25.20 9.28
CA LEU A 159 23.33 25.70 10.63
C LEU A 159 24.51 25.20 11.50
N GLN A 160 25.44 26.09 11.84
CA GLN A 160 26.43 25.82 12.87
C GLN A 160 25.70 25.70 14.21
N ARG A 161 25.79 24.52 14.84
CA ARG A 161 25.42 24.37 16.23
C ARG A 161 26.60 24.83 17.08
N ASP A 162 26.48 26.00 17.68
CA ASP A 162 27.44 26.47 18.67
C ASP A 162 27.34 25.59 19.92
N ASN A 163 28.41 24.84 20.20
CA ASN A 163 28.68 24.06 21.40
C ASN A 163 27.72 22.89 21.73
N VAL A 164 28.19 21.67 21.46
CA VAL A 164 27.91 20.47 22.27
C VAL A 164 29.25 19.97 22.81
#